data_AF-X1KVK3-F1
#
_entry.id   AF-X1KVK3-F1
#
_cell.length_a   1.000
_cell.length_b   1.000
_cell.length_c   1.000
_cell.angle_alpha   90.00
_cell.angle_beta   90.00
_cell.angle_gamma   90.00
#
_symmetry.space_group_name_H-M   'P 1'
#
loop_
_entity.id
_entity.type
_entity.pdbx_description
1 polymer ?
#
loop_
_entity_poly.entity_id
_entity_poly.type
_entity_poly.pdbx_seq_one_letter_code
_entity_poly.pdbx_strand_id
1 'polypeptide(L)'
;VWVKAGSANIRNGPSTQNKVIAGAKWNDKLLVIEEQGKWYKVKLPQGQIGWIYQPLCSSEKLYYRVKTKPEETKPTLEDLTMKLSFIRINKEVKNSLHFYYYNRMTIFGREFGITFSPDLPFDSNYERIIEGFHDRREKYGRESLYGKLVRYFGRETAENIIWLLDHWELWEKFCK
;
A
#
# COMPACT_ATOMS: atom_id res chain seq x y z
N VAL A 1 -19.02 4.35 23.56
CA VAL A 1 -17.89 3.42 23.61
C VAL A 1 -17.98 2.40 22.49
N TRP A 2 -16.87 1.76 22.16
CA TRP A 2 -16.76 0.73 21.14
C TRP A 2 -16.34 -0.59 21.75
N VAL A 3 -16.90 -1.69 21.26
CA VAL A 3 -16.55 -3.03 21.75
C VAL A 3 -15.22 -3.48 21.14
N LYS A 4 -14.27 -3.88 22.00
CA LYS A 4 -12.92 -4.30 21.61
C LYS A 4 -12.67 -5.79 21.60
N ALA A 5 -13.53 -6.54 22.28
CA ALA A 5 -13.49 -8.00 22.26
C ALA A 5 -14.15 -8.53 20.97
N GLY A 6 -13.69 -9.70 20.48
CA GLY A 6 -14.32 -10.38 19.33
C GLY A 6 -15.80 -10.71 19.59
N SER A 7 -16.15 -10.98 20.84
CA SER A 7 -17.51 -11.08 21.34
C SER A 7 -17.59 -10.52 22.77
N ALA A 8 -18.66 -9.81 23.08
CA ALA A 8 -18.95 -9.29 24.41
C ALA A 8 -20.39 -9.58 24.80
N ASN A 9 -20.60 -9.96 26.06
CA ASN A 9 -21.93 -10.21 26.60
C ASN A 9 -22.52 -8.93 27.18
N ILE A 10 -23.75 -8.61 26.81
CA ILE A 10 -24.55 -7.56 27.44
C ILE A 10 -25.52 -8.23 28.42
N ARG A 11 -25.49 -7.78 29.67
CA ARG A 11 -26.20 -8.39 30.80
C ARG A 11 -27.29 -7.48 31.35
N ASN A 12 -28.24 -8.04 32.10
CA ASN A 12 -29.30 -7.27 32.75
C ASN A 12 -28.86 -6.55 34.06
N GLY A 13 -27.59 -6.70 34.47
CA GLY A 13 -27.01 -6.01 35.63
C GLY A 13 -25.48 -6.00 35.59
N PRO A 14 -24.83 -5.17 36.43
CA PRO A 14 -23.38 -4.96 36.45
C PRO A 14 -22.63 -6.07 37.21
N SER A 15 -22.86 -7.34 36.84
CA SER A 15 -22.14 -8.49 37.38
C SER A 15 -22.02 -9.61 36.35
N THR A 16 -20.97 -10.42 36.47
CA THR A 16 -20.80 -11.63 35.65
C THR A 16 -21.85 -12.70 35.96
N GLN A 17 -22.53 -12.60 37.10
CA GLN A 17 -23.63 -13.48 37.52
C GLN A 17 -25.00 -13.08 36.94
N ASN A 18 -25.14 -11.85 36.44
CA ASN A 18 -26.39 -11.38 35.82
C ASN A 18 -26.67 -12.09 34.49
N LYS A 19 -27.94 -12.27 34.14
CA LYS A 19 -28.35 -12.94 32.89
C LYS A 19 -27.86 -12.17 31.66
N VAL A 20 -27.34 -12.88 30.66
CA VAL A 20 -27.01 -12.31 29.34
C VAL A 20 -28.32 -12.06 28.58
N ILE A 21 -28.50 -10.85 28.07
CA ILE A 21 -29.71 -10.41 27.35
C ILE A 21 -29.44 -10.07 25.88
N ALA A 22 -28.19 -9.80 25.52
CA ALA A 22 -27.74 -9.57 24.15
C ALA A 22 -26.24 -9.84 24.02
N GLY A 23 -25.78 -10.00 22.77
CA GLY A 23 -24.36 -10.02 22.43
C GLY A 23 -23.98 -8.76 21.65
N ALA A 24 -22.76 -8.28 21.86
CA ALA A 24 -22.14 -7.24 21.04
C ALA A 24 -20.88 -7.78 20.38
N LYS A 25 -20.66 -7.36 19.14
CA LYS A 25 -19.52 -7.76 18.30
C LYS A 25 -18.45 -6.68 18.35
N TRP A 26 -17.24 -7.07 17.93
CA TRP A 26 -16.16 -6.13 17.70
C TRP A 26 -16.66 -4.94 16.86
N ASN A 27 -16.29 -3.73 17.30
CA ASN A 27 -16.69 -2.46 16.69
C ASN A 27 -18.17 -2.05 16.76
N ASP A 28 -18.99 -2.74 17.56
CA ASP A 28 -20.31 -2.20 17.88
C ASP A 28 -20.17 -0.89 18.65
N LYS A 29 -20.88 0.15 18.19
CA LYS A 29 -20.98 1.44 18.88
C LYS A 29 -22.11 1.36 19.89
N LEU A 30 -21.78 1.58 21.15
CA LEU A 30 -22.71 1.57 22.27
C LEU A 30 -22.74 2.96 22.93
N LEU A 31 -23.93 3.47 23.20
CA LEU A 31 -24.10 4.72 23.94
C LEU A 31 -24.03 4.40 25.43
N VAL A 32 -23.01 4.93 26.13
CA VAL A 32 -22.95 4.82 27.60
C VAL A 32 -23.94 5.80 28.20
N ILE A 33 -24.77 5.31 29.11
CA ILE A 33 -25.76 6.13 29.84
C ILE A 33 -25.48 6.16 31.35
N GLU A 34 -24.68 5.22 31.86
CA GLU A 34 -24.32 5.13 33.29
C GLU A 34 -23.02 4.30 33.45
N GLU A 35 -22.28 4.55 34.52
CA GLU A 35 -21.10 3.75 34.91
C GLU A 35 -21.24 3.30 36.37
N GLN A 36 -21.01 2.02 36.63
CA GLN A 36 -21.04 1.44 37.98
C GLN A 36 -19.88 0.47 38.15
N GLY A 37 -18.87 0.88 38.93
CA GLY A 37 -17.65 0.11 39.10
C GLY A 37 -16.95 -0.12 37.75
N LYS A 38 -16.77 -1.38 37.35
CA LYS A 38 -16.14 -1.76 36.07
C LYS A 38 -17.17 -2.08 34.97
N TRP A 39 -18.37 -1.51 35.05
CA TRP A 39 -19.47 -1.78 34.13
C TRP A 39 -20.04 -0.50 33.55
N TYR A 40 -20.32 -0.54 32.24
CA TYR A 40 -21.09 0.49 31.56
C TYR A 40 -22.51 0.01 31.35
N LYS A 41 -23.48 0.84 31.73
CA LYS A 41 -24.84 0.73 31.25
C LYS A 41 -24.90 1.37 29.87
N VAL A 42 -25.39 0.62 28.90
CA VAL A 42 -25.32 0.97 27.49
C VAL A 42 -26.67 0.82 26.80
N LYS A 43 -26.95 1.70 25.83
CA LYS A 43 -28.03 1.55 24.87
C LYS A 43 -27.48 0.99 23.55
N LEU A 44 -28.04 -0.13 23.10
CA LEU A 44 -27.74 -0.76 21.80
C LEU A 44 -28.40 0.03 20.65
N PRO A 45 -27.92 -0.13 19.40
CA PRO A 45 -28.55 0.47 18.23
C PRO A 45 -30.04 0.12 18.06
N GLN A 46 -30.44 -1.09 18.45
CA GLN A 46 -31.83 -1.55 18.41
C GLN A 46 -32.69 -0.99 19.57
N GLY A 47 -32.14 -0.14 20.43
CA GLY A 47 -32.84 0.54 21.52
C GLY A 47 -32.83 -0.19 22.87
N GLN A 48 -32.43 -1.48 22.91
CA GLN A 48 -32.31 -2.25 24.15
C GLN A 48 -31.24 -1.66 25.08
N ILE A 49 -31.48 -1.72 26.40
CA ILE A 49 -30.54 -1.23 27.42
C ILE A 49 -30.01 -2.43 28.23
N GLY A 50 -28.71 -2.43 28.50
CA GLY A 50 -28.05 -3.46 29.31
C GLY A 50 -26.69 -3.02 29.83
N TRP A 51 -25.93 -3.96 30.40
CA TRP A 51 -24.64 -3.72 31.04
C TRP A 51 -23.52 -4.49 30.32
N ILE A 52 -22.42 -3.79 30.02
CA ILE A 52 -21.21 -4.36 29.41
C ILE A 52 -20.01 -4.10 30.31
N TYR A 53 -19.10 -5.07 30.40
CA TYR A 53 -17.88 -4.95 31.20
C TYR A 53 -16.93 -3.93 30.54
N GLN A 54 -16.64 -2.83 31.24
CA GLN A 54 -15.86 -1.69 30.74
C GLN A 54 -14.50 -2.11 30.15
N PRO A 55 -13.75 -3.06 30.75
CA PRO A 55 -12.51 -3.56 30.15
C PRO A 55 -12.64 -4.25 28.80
N LEU A 56 -13.85 -4.56 28.31
CA LEU A 56 -14.11 -5.04 26.95
C LEU A 56 -14.45 -3.91 25.96
N CYS A 57 -14.41 -2.66 26.43
CA CYS A 57 -14.73 -1.48 25.65
C CYS A 57 -13.49 -0.58 25.44
N SER A 58 -13.64 0.34 24.50
CA SER A 58 -12.74 1.45 24.19
C SER A 58 -13.55 2.76 24.08
N SER A 59 -12.96 3.88 24.46
CA SER A 59 -13.52 5.22 24.19
C SER A 59 -13.51 5.54 22.69
N GLU A 60 -12.57 4.96 21.95
CA GLU A 60 -12.33 5.21 20.53
C GLU A 60 -12.79 4.04 19.65
N LYS A 61 -13.15 4.36 18.40
CA LYS A 61 -13.52 3.36 17.38
C LYS A 61 -12.30 2.52 17.08
N LEU A 62 -12.45 1.20 17.12
CA LEU A 62 -11.31 0.30 16.94
C LEU A 62 -11.21 -0.08 15.49
N TYR A 63 -10.20 0.42 14.82
CA TYR A 63 -9.86 -0.10 13.50
C TYR A 63 -9.09 -1.41 13.71
N TYR A 64 -9.29 -2.38 12.80
CA TYR A 64 -8.83 -3.76 12.89
C TYR A 64 -7.35 -3.88 13.34
N ARG A 65 -6.99 -4.90 14.12
CA ARG A 65 -5.58 -5.27 14.38
C ARG A 65 -5.17 -6.33 13.36
N VAL A 66 -4.95 -5.89 12.11
CA VAL A 66 -4.35 -6.73 11.06
C VAL A 66 -2.86 -6.86 11.37
N LYS A 67 -2.36 -8.10 11.36
CA LYS A 67 -0.91 -8.35 11.34
C LYS A 67 -0.37 -7.87 9.97
N THR A 68 0.47 -6.83 10.04
CA THR A 68 1.36 -6.16 9.04
C THR A 68 0.80 -5.24 7.92
N LYS A 69 0.83 -3.91 8.20
CA LYS A 69 1.43 -2.72 7.50
C LYS A 69 0.90 -2.26 6.10
N PRO A 70 0.88 -0.94 5.72
CA PRO A 70 1.16 0.33 6.45
C PRO A 70 -0.04 1.31 6.59
N GLU A 71 0.12 2.26 7.52
CA GLU A 71 -0.74 3.41 7.82
C GLU A 71 -0.80 4.46 6.70
N GLU A 72 -1.98 5.09 6.51
CA GLU A 72 -2.09 6.44 5.92
C GLU A 72 -1.75 7.49 6.98
N THR A 73 -0.46 7.63 7.31
CA THR A 73 0.07 8.85 7.92
C THR A 73 0.19 9.93 6.84
N LYS A 74 -0.03 11.21 7.19
CA LYS A 74 0.30 12.33 6.29
C LYS A 74 1.72 12.12 5.72
N PRO A 75 1.94 12.30 4.41
CA PRO A 75 3.23 11.98 3.79
C PRO A 75 4.35 12.76 4.48
N THR A 76 5.39 12.04 4.88
CA THR A 76 6.59 12.64 5.47
C THR A 76 7.35 13.47 4.43
N LEU A 77 8.27 14.33 4.87
CA LEU A 77 9.14 15.06 3.95
C LEU A 77 10.02 14.08 3.14
N GLU A 78 10.41 12.94 3.73
CA GLU A 78 11.07 11.87 3.00
C GLU A 78 10.17 11.27 1.91
N ASP A 79 8.89 10.98 2.21
CA ASP A 79 7.94 10.44 1.23
C ASP A 79 7.71 11.40 0.04
N LEU A 80 7.60 12.69 0.32
CA LEU A 80 7.45 13.72 -0.71
C LEU A 80 8.72 13.86 -1.54
N THR A 81 9.89 13.88 -0.91
CA THR A 81 11.19 13.91 -1.59
C THR A 81 11.37 12.69 -2.49
N MET A 82 10.99 11.52 -2.00
CA MET A 82 11.06 10.27 -2.74
C MET A 82 10.14 10.30 -3.97
N LYS A 83 8.89 10.76 -3.80
CA LYS A 83 7.94 10.92 -4.90
C LYS A 83 8.44 11.91 -5.95
N LEU A 84 8.97 13.06 -5.53
CA LEU A 84 9.52 14.07 -6.45
C LEU A 84 10.74 13.51 -7.22
N SER A 85 11.61 12.76 -6.54
CA SER A 85 12.74 12.09 -7.17
C SER A 85 12.29 11.09 -8.22
N PHE A 86 11.28 10.27 -7.90
CA PHE A 86 10.68 9.34 -8.86
C PHE A 86 10.14 10.05 -10.10
N ILE A 87 9.33 11.09 -9.91
CA ILE A 87 8.76 11.85 -11.04
C ILE A 87 9.86 12.42 -11.93
N ARG A 88 10.90 13.00 -11.32
CA ARG A 88 12.05 13.57 -12.04
C ARG A 88 12.81 12.51 -12.82
N ILE A 89 13.22 11.43 -12.16
CA ILE A 89 14.04 10.37 -12.77
C ILE A 89 13.24 9.64 -13.84
N ASN A 90 11.95 9.37 -13.63
CA ASN A 90 11.09 8.74 -14.63
C ASN A 90 11.01 9.60 -15.90
N LYS A 91 10.87 10.93 -15.76
CA LYS A 91 10.92 11.85 -16.89
C LYS A 91 12.27 11.83 -17.60
N GLU A 92 13.38 11.81 -16.87
CA GLU A 92 14.74 11.73 -17.44
C GLU A 92 14.93 10.42 -18.22
N VAL A 93 14.55 9.27 -17.66
CA VAL A 93 14.61 7.97 -18.34
C VAL A 93 13.74 7.95 -19.59
N LYS A 94 12.50 8.44 -19.50
CA LYS A 94 11.60 8.53 -20.66
C LYS A 94 12.23 9.35 -21.78
N ASN A 95 12.82 10.50 -21.46
CA ASN A 95 13.51 11.34 -22.43
C ASN A 95 14.74 10.66 -23.04
N SER A 96 15.57 9.99 -22.22
CA SER A 96 16.73 9.26 -22.72
C SER A 96 16.32 8.12 -23.66
N LEU A 97 15.34 7.31 -23.26
CA LEU A 97 14.89 6.15 -24.03
C LEU A 97 14.13 6.54 -25.31
N HIS A 98 13.51 7.72 -25.37
CA HIS A 98 12.85 8.22 -26.56
C HIS A 98 13.80 8.25 -27.77
N PHE A 99 15.02 8.75 -27.61
CA PHE A 99 16.02 8.74 -28.68
C PHE A 99 16.35 7.32 -29.14
N TYR A 100 16.59 6.39 -28.21
CA TYR A 100 16.93 5.00 -28.53
C TYR A 100 15.77 4.25 -29.16
N TYR A 101 14.54 4.58 -28.80
CA TYR A 101 13.36 4.01 -29.43
C TYR A 101 13.33 4.35 -30.92
N TYR A 102 13.44 5.62 -31.29
CA TYR A 102 13.34 6.00 -32.70
C TYR A 102 14.59 5.68 -33.52
N ASN A 103 15.78 5.66 -32.92
CA ASN A 103 17.03 5.47 -33.66
C ASN A 103 17.62 4.06 -33.55
N ARG A 104 17.26 3.29 -32.52
CA ARG A 104 17.87 1.99 -32.19
C ARG A 104 16.88 0.99 -31.55
N MET A 105 15.61 0.99 -31.96
CA MET A 105 14.56 0.14 -31.36
C MET A 105 14.92 -1.35 -31.25
N THR A 106 15.72 -1.87 -32.18
CA THR A 106 16.08 -3.28 -32.25
C THR A 106 16.89 -3.76 -31.05
N ILE A 107 17.57 -2.83 -30.35
CA ILE A 107 18.33 -3.13 -29.13
C ILE A 107 17.40 -3.68 -28.04
N PHE A 108 16.21 -3.10 -27.86
CA PHE A 108 15.27 -3.55 -26.83
C PHE A 108 14.86 -5.02 -27.02
N GLY A 109 14.55 -5.42 -28.26
CA GLY A 109 14.23 -6.80 -28.58
C GLY A 109 15.45 -7.73 -28.52
N ARG A 110 16.54 -7.40 -29.22
CA ARG A 110 17.71 -8.29 -29.35
C ARG A 110 18.51 -8.42 -28.07
N GLU A 111 18.79 -7.29 -27.42
CA GLU A 111 19.70 -7.24 -26.28
C GLU A 111 18.97 -7.41 -24.96
N PHE A 112 17.72 -6.95 -24.90
CA PHE A 112 16.90 -6.96 -23.69
C PHE A 112 15.69 -7.91 -23.77
N GLY A 113 15.43 -8.57 -24.90
CA GLY A 113 14.31 -9.52 -25.00
C GLY A 113 12.94 -8.89 -24.77
N ILE A 114 12.84 -7.58 -24.95
CA ILE A 114 11.63 -6.80 -24.65
C ILE A 114 10.73 -6.84 -25.86
N THR A 115 9.48 -7.23 -25.65
CA THR A 115 8.44 -7.23 -26.68
C THR A 115 7.52 -6.03 -26.48
N PHE A 116 7.29 -5.28 -27.56
CA PHE A 116 6.42 -4.12 -27.61
C PHE A 116 5.79 -4.00 -29.00
N SER A 117 4.73 -3.20 -29.13
CA SER A 117 4.00 -3.08 -30.38
C SER A 117 4.64 -1.99 -31.24
N PRO A 118 5.36 -2.31 -32.33
CA PRO A 118 6.09 -1.30 -33.12
C PRO A 118 5.17 -0.23 -33.73
N ASP A 119 3.88 -0.54 -33.91
CA ASP A 119 2.86 0.37 -34.46
C ASP A 119 2.32 1.37 -33.43
N LEU A 120 2.65 1.19 -32.14
CA LEU A 120 2.24 2.11 -31.08
C LEU A 120 3.27 3.22 -30.87
N PRO A 121 2.83 4.43 -30.48
CA PRO A 121 3.73 5.51 -30.15
C PRO A 121 4.61 5.15 -28.95
N PHE A 122 5.79 5.78 -28.85
CA PHE A 122 6.76 5.51 -27.79
C PHE A 122 6.14 5.52 -26.40
N ASP A 123 5.28 6.50 -26.12
CA ASP A 123 4.60 6.64 -24.82
C ASP A 123 3.80 5.40 -24.43
N SER A 124 3.14 4.75 -25.39
CA SER A 124 2.38 3.51 -25.15
C SER A 124 3.30 2.28 -24.97
N ASN A 125 4.53 2.34 -25.45
CA ASN A 125 5.51 1.26 -25.32
C ASN A 125 6.50 1.47 -24.18
N TYR A 126 6.60 2.69 -23.65
CA TYR A 126 7.53 3.04 -22.58
C TYR A 126 7.36 2.13 -21.36
N GLU A 127 6.12 1.89 -20.94
CA GLU A 127 5.83 1.00 -19.81
C GLU A 127 6.35 -0.42 -20.05
N ARG A 128 6.11 -0.99 -21.24
CA ARG A 128 6.59 -2.33 -21.62
C ARG A 128 8.12 -2.41 -21.63
N ILE A 129 8.79 -1.32 -21.99
CA ILE A 129 10.24 -1.25 -21.96
C ILE A 129 10.76 -1.30 -20.52
N ILE A 130 10.16 -0.53 -19.62
CA ILE A 130 10.57 -0.52 -18.21
C ILE A 130 10.24 -1.85 -17.52
N GLU A 131 9.07 -2.43 -17.79
CA GLU A 131 8.73 -3.79 -17.32
C GLU A 131 9.71 -4.84 -17.84
N GLY A 132 10.08 -4.77 -19.12
CA GLY A 132 11.08 -5.66 -19.69
C GLY A 132 12.46 -5.54 -19.05
N PHE A 133 12.86 -4.33 -18.64
CA PHE A 133 14.08 -4.16 -17.84
C PHE A 133 13.93 -4.74 -16.44
N HIS A 134 12.78 -4.55 -15.79
CA HIS A 134 12.47 -5.14 -14.48
C HIS A 134 12.56 -6.68 -14.53
N ASP A 135 11.88 -7.32 -15.48
CA ASP A 135 11.90 -8.78 -15.64
C ASP A 135 13.32 -9.32 -15.85
N ARG A 136 14.14 -8.57 -16.60
CA ARG A 136 15.56 -8.90 -16.79
C ARG A 136 16.38 -8.74 -15.52
N ARG A 137 16.13 -7.70 -14.73
CA ARG A 137 16.78 -7.50 -13.42
C ARG A 137 16.48 -8.69 -12.53
N GLU A 138 15.22 -9.11 -12.43
CA GLU A 138 14.80 -10.23 -11.60
C GLU A 138 15.40 -11.55 -12.08
N LYS A 139 15.48 -11.76 -13.40
CA LYS A 139 15.99 -12.99 -13.98
C LYS A 139 17.52 -13.13 -13.92
N TYR A 140 18.26 -12.04 -14.17
CA TYR A 140 19.71 -12.09 -14.39
C TYR A 140 20.53 -11.31 -13.36
N GLY A 141 19.87 -10.60 -12.45
CA GLY A 141 20.50 -9.79 -11.43
C GLY A 141 20.78 -8.35 -11.86
N ARG A 142 20.78 -7.46 -10.87
CA ARG A 142 20.99 -6.02 -11.00
C ARG A 142 22.27 -5.64 -11.74
N GLU A 143 23.41 -6.21 -11.36
CA GLU A 143 24.71 -5.86 -11.95
C GLU A 143 24.83 -6.30 -13.41
N SER A 144 24.26 -7.47 -13.75
CA SER A 144 24.20 -7.97 -15.12
C SER A 144 23.37 -7.04 -16.02
N LEU A 145 22.22 -6.60 -15.52
CA LEU A 145 21.41 -5.60 -16.22
C LEU A 145 22.15 -4.26 -16.33
N TYR A 146 22.72 -3.75 -15.24
CA TYR A 146 23.44 -2.47 -15.22
C TYR A 146 24.56 -2.44 -16.26
N GLY A 147 25.41 -3.47 -16.31
CA GLY A 147 26.49 -3.56 -17.31
C GLY A 147 25.98 -3.50 -18.75
N LYS A 148 24.84 -4.16 -19.04
CA LYS A 148 24.20 -4.07 -20.35
C LYS A 148 23.62 -2.67 -20.61
N LEU A 149 22.94 -2.07 -19.64
CA LEU A 149 22.38 -0.73 -19.78
C LEU A 149 23.47 0.30 -20.06
N VAL A 150 24.60 0.25 -19.33
CA VAL A 150 25.74 1.15 -19.55
C VAL A 150 26.28 1.00 -20.98
N ARG A 151 26.41 -0.23 -21.47
CA ARG A 151 26.92 -0.52 -22.81
C ARG A 151 26.06 0.08 -23.92
N TYR A 152 24.75 0.09 -23.78
CA TYR A 152 23.83 0.51 -24.85
C TYR A 152 23.26 1.91 -24.70
N PHE A 153 23.11 2.39 -23.46
CA PHE A 153 22.43 3.64 -23.16
C PHE A 153 23.31 4.69 -22.47
N GLY A 154 24.51 4.31 -22.03
CA GLY A 154 25.42 5.17 -21.27
C GLY A 154 25.19 5.10 -19.76
N ARG A 155 26.17 5.59 -19.00
CA ARG A 155 26.21 5.47 -17.53
C ARG A 155 25.04 6.16 -16.84
N GLU A 156 24.78 7.42 -17.18
CA GLU A 156 23.71 8.22 -16.56
C GLU A 156 22.33 7.59 -16.77
N THR A 157 21.99 7.23 -18.01
CA THR A 157 20.73 6.55 -18.31
C THR A 157 20.63 5.20 -17.60
N ALA A 158 21.72 4.44 -17.51
CA ALA A 158 21.74 3.18 -16.78
C ALA A 158 21.50 3.36 -15.28
N GLU A 159 22.13 4.36 -14.65
CA GLU A 159 21.95 4.67 -13.23
C GLU A 159 20.50 5.07 -12.94
N ASN A 160 19.91 5.93 -13.78
CA ASN A 160 18.52 6.35 -13.65
C ASN A 160 17.53 5.18 -13.85
N ILE A 161 17.76 4.30 -14.83
CA ILE A 161 16.95 3.10 -15.03
C ILE A 161 17.05 2.19 -13.80
N ILE A 162 18.27 1.90 -13.32
CA ILE A 162 18.44 1.05 -12.14
C ILE A 162 17.79 1.68 -10.91
N TRP A 163 17.89 2.99 -10.73
CA TRP A 163 17.21 3.68 -9.63
C TRP A 163 15.70 3.48 -9.69
N LEU A 164 15.07 3.61 -10.86
CA LEU A 164 13.62 3.35 -11.01
C LEU A 164 13.27 1.91 -10.64
N LEU A 165 14.09 0.95 -11.08
CA LEU A 165 13.86 -0.47 -10.80
C LEU A 165 14.12 -0.85 -9.34
N ASP A 166 15.05 -0.16 -8.67
CA ASP A 166 15.30 -0.33 -7.24
C ASP A 166 14.16 0.24 -6.37
N HIS A 167 13.29 1.09 -6.94
CA HIS A 167 12.08 1.66 -6.31
C HIS A 167 10.79 1.24 -7.04
N TRP A 168 10.70 -0.05 -7.38
CA TRP A 168 9.61 -0.61 -8.18
C TRP A 168 8.21 -0.35 -7.60
N GLU A 169 8.08 -0.29 -6.27
CA GLU A 169 6.82 0.01 -5.60
C GLU A 169 6.26 1.41 -5.95
N LEU A 170 7.14 2.37 -6.28
CA LEU A 170 6.72 3.68 -6.76
C LEU A 170 6.25 3.61 -8.20
N TRP A 171 6.88 2.76 -9.02
CA TRP A 171 6.45 2.48 -10.38
C TRP A 171 5.06 1.85 -10.41
N GLU A 172 4.81 0.80 -9.61
CA GLU A 172 3.49 0.17 -9.49
C GLU A 172 2.42 1.12 -8.98
N LYS A 173 2.78 2.10 -8.15
CA LYS A 173 1.83 3.05 -7.56
C LYS A 173 1.49 4.23 -8.49
N PHE A 174 2.44 4.68 -9.31
CA PHE A 174 2.31 5.94 -10.05
C PHE A 174 2.28 5.78 -11.57
N CYS A 175 2.59 4.59 -12.10
CA CYS A 175 2.61 4.33 -13.54
C CYS A 175 1.71 3.16 -13.97
N LYS A 176 1.25 2.32 -13.04
CA LYS A 176 0.18 1.33 -13.26
C LYS A 176 -1.12 1.80 -12.60
#